data_AF-B6A8I0-F1
#
_entry.id   AF-B6A8I0-F1
#
_cell.length_a   1.000
_cell.length_b   1.000
_cell.length_c   1.000
_cell.angle_alpha   90.00
_cell.angle_beta   90.00
_cell.angle_gamma   90.00
#
_symmetry.space_group_name_H-M   'P 1'
#
loop_
_entity.id
_entity.type
_entity.pdbx_description
1 polymer ?
#
loop_
_entity_poly.entity_id
_entity_poly.type
_entity_poly.pdbx_seq_one_letter_code
_entity_poly.pdbx_strand_id
1 'polypeptide(L)' 'PKDNSKNVMRNLHIRKLCLNICVGESGDRLTRAAKVLEQLTGQQPVFSKAG' A
#
# COMPACT_ATOMS: atom_id res chain seq x y z
N PRO A 1 -36.60 14.65 17.28
CA PRO A 1 -35.11 14.64 17.36
C PRO A 1 -34.56 13.28 16.92
N LYS A 2 -34.15 13.15 15.66
CA LYS A 2 -33.48 11.91 15.18
C LYS A 2 -32.07 11.91 15.76
N ASP A 3 -31.83 11.00 16.70
CA ASP A 3 -30.54 10.82 17.34
C ASP A 3 -29.50 10.36 16.28
N ASN A 4 -28.74 11.34 15.78
CA ASN A 4 -27.77 11.17 14.69
C ASN A 4 -26.42 10.60 15.16
N SER A 5 -26.32 10.21 16.44
CA SER A 5 -25.05 9.85 17.11
C SER A 5 -24.55 8.44 16.76
N LYS A 6 -25.42 7.54 16.29
CA LYS A 6 -25.10 6.10 16.11
C LYS A 6 -24.99 5.60 14.67
N ASN A 7 -24.67 6.46 13.71
CA ASN A 7 -24.48 5.99 12.33
C ASN A 7 -23.10 5.31 12.17
N VAL A 8 -23.10 3.98 12.08
CA VAL A 8 -21.91 3.12 11.89
C VAL A 8 -21.09 3.53 10.66
N MET A 9 -21.72 4.15 9.66
CA MET A 9 -21.04 4.66 8.45
C MET A 9 -20.08 5.85 8.72
N ARG A 10 -20.16 6.49 9.91
CA ARG A 10 -19.25 7.59 10.30
C ARG A 10 -18.00 7.11 11.04
N ASN A 11 -17.89 5.82 11.34
CA ASN A 11 -16.72 5.27 12.02
C ASN A 11 -15.49 5.39 11.11
N LEU A 12 -14.35 5.77 11.70
CA LEU A 12 -13.08 5.93 11.00
C LEU A 12 -12.48 4.56 10.69
N HIS A 13 -12.12 4.32 9.43
CA HIS A 13 -11.47 3.09 8.99
C HIS A 13 -10.30 3.42 8.04
N ILE A 14 -9.23 2.63 8.11
CA ILE A 14 -8.12 2.71 7.15
C ILE A 14 -8.59 2.03 5.86
N ARG A 15 -8.74 2.82 4.78
CA ARG A 15 -9.24 2.32 3.50
C ARG A 15 -8.19 1.52 2.72
N LYS A 16 -6.94 2.00 2.71
CA LYS A 16 -5.82 1.31 2.09
C LYS A 16 -4.51 1.70 2.74
N LEU A 17 -3.57 0.77 2.75
CA LEU A 17 -2.17 1.03 3.04
C LEU A 17 -1.37 0.73 1.77
N CYS A 18 -0.64 1.71 1.26
CA CYS A 18 0.28 1.54 0.13
C CYS A 18 1.71 1.61 0.63
N LEU A 19 2.50 0.60 0.33
CA LEU A 19 3.93 0.54 0.65
C LEU A 19 4.73 0.81 -0.62
N ASN A 20 5.66 1.76 -0.56
CA ASN A 20 6.52 2.14 -1.68
C ASN A 20 7.99 2.01 -1.27
N ILE A 21 8.82 1.42 -2.14
CA ILE A 21 10.27 1.32 -1.94
C ILE A 21 10.97 1.94 -3.15
N CYS A 22 11.75 2.99 -2.91
CA CYS A 22 12.60 3.61 -3.92
C CYS A 22 14.05 3.15 -3.74
N VAL A 23 14.59 2.47 -4.74
CA VAL A 23 15.97 1.96 -4.73
C VAL A 23 16.97 2.87 -5.48
N GLY A 24 16.51 3.93 -6.16
CA GLY A 24 17.36 4.92 -6.85
C GLY A 24 18.04 4.41 -8.12
N GLU A 25 18.10 3.09 -8.33
CA GLU A 25 18.68 2.44 -9.51
C GLU A 25 17.79 1.30 -10.01
N SER A 26 17.79 1.09 -11.32
CA SER A 26 17.17 -0.08 -11.96
C SER A 26 18.14 -1.27 -11.91
N GLY A 27 17.62 -2.49 -11.73
CA GLY A 27 18.44 -3.72 -11.75
C GLY A 27 18.13 -4.66 -10.57
N ASP A 28 19.13 -5.42 -10.13
CA ASP A 28 18.95 -6.47 -9.12
C ASP A 28 18.39 -5.98 -7.79
N ARG A 29 18.74 -4.76 -7.36
CA ARG A 29 18.20 -4.16 -6.14
C ARG A 29 16.70 -3.94 -6.23
N LEU A 30 16.20 -3.50 -7.39
CA LEU A 30 14.77 -3.33 -7.64
C LEU A 30 14.05 -4.67 -7.55
N THR A 31 14.58 -5.71 -8.20
CA THR A 31 13.99 -7.06 -8.19
C THR A 31 13.99 -7.66 -6.78
N ARG A 32 15.05 -7.44 -5.99
CA ARG A 32 15.11 -7.89 -4.58
C ARG A 32 14.10 -7.14 -3.71
N ALA A 33 13.99 -5.82 -3.85
CA ALA A 33 13.01 -5.02 -3.11
C ALA A 33 11.57 -5.44 -3.43
N ALA A 34 11.27 -5.74 -4.69
CA ALA A 34 9.98 -6.27 -5.10
C ALA A 34 9.66 -7.62 -4.45
N LYS A 35 10.62 -8.55 -4.41
CA LYS A 35 10.45 -9.84 -3.72
C LYS A 35 10.19 -9.68 -2.22
N VAL A 36 10.87 -8.72 -1.58
CA VAL A 36 10.63 -8.42 -0.16
C VAL A 36 9.22 -7.87 0.06
N LEU A 37 8.74 -6.96 -0.81
CA LEU A 37 7.37 -6.46 -0.75
C LEU A 37 6.34 -7.57 -0.94
N GLU A 38 6.57 -8.48 -1.88
CA GLU A 38 5.71 -9.64 -2.11
C GLU A 38 5.65 -10.56 -0.89
N GLN A 39 6.80 -10.87 -0.28
CA GLN A 39 6.88 -11.71 0.93
C GLN A 39 6.22 -11.05 2.15
N LEU A 40 6.31 -9.72 2.29
CA LEU A 40 5.72 -9.00 3.41
C LEU A 40 4.20 -8.80 3.26
N THR A 41 3.71 -8.61 2.02
CA THR A 41 2.32 -8.25 1.76
C THR A 41 1.45 -9.39 1.21
N GLY A 42 2.07 -10.47 0.71
CA GLY A 42 1.40 -11.56 0.00
C GLY A 42 0.79 -11.14 -1.34
N GLN A 43 1.13 -9.96 -1.85
CA GLN A 43 0.55 -9.37 -3.05
C GLN A 43 1.61 -9.12 -4.12
N GLN A 44 1.21 -9.15 -5.39
CA GLN A 44 2.11 -8.81 -6.48
C GLN A 44 2.45 -7.31 -6.45
N PRO A 45 3.75 -6.94 -6.35
CA PRO A 45 4.17 -5.55 -6.32
C PRO A 45 4.00 -4.90 -7.70
N VAL A 46 3.68 -3.59 -7.71
CA VAL A 46 3.56 -2.80 -8.94
C VAL A 46 4.87 -2.05 -9.18
N PHE A 47 5.47 -2.22 -10.36
CA PHE A 47 6.67 -1.49 -10.76
C PHE A 47 6.31 -0.15 -11.41
N SER A 48 6.85 0.95 -10.87
CA SER A 48 6.77 2.27 -11.49
C SER A 48 7.98 2.51 -12.39
N LYS A 49 7.78 3.06 -13.59
CA LYS A 49 8.88 3.49 -14.46
C LYS A 49 9.32 4.90 -14.05
N ALA A 50 10.63 5.10 -13.90
CA ALA A 50 11.20 6.44 -13.94
C ALA A 50 11.24 6.89 -15.41
N GLY A 51 10.70 8.09 -15.68
CA GLY A 51 10.74 8.72 -17.00
C GLY A 51 12.13 9.23 -17.34
#